data_AF-A0A7C2QI26-F1
#
_entry.id   AF-A0A7C2QI26-F1
#
_cell.length_a   1.000
_cell.length_b   1.000
_cell.length_c   1.000
_cell.angle_alpha   90.00
_cell.angle_beta   90.00
_cell.angle_gamma   90.00
#
_symmetry.space_group_name_H-M   'P 1'
#
loop_
_entity.id
_entity.type
_entity.pdbx_description
1 polymer ?
#
loop_
_entity_poly.entity_id
_entity_poly.type
_entity_poly.pdbx_seq_one_letter_code
_entity_poly.pdbx_strand_id
1 'polypeptide(L)' 'GIYGADDANIPVEQVKAFERALKERNVVHTISIYPGVGHAFVKSDTYNKGGAAEKAWNEAVAFLDTHLK' A
#
# COMPACT_ATOMS: atom_id res chain seq x y z
N GLY A 1 -0.64 2.79 -3.55
CA GLY A 1 0.44 2.87 -2.55
C GLY A 1 0.08 1.95 -1.42
N ILE A 2 0.99 1.03 -1.07
CA ILE A 2 0.76 0.01 -0.05
C ILE A 2 1.75 0.30 1.09
N TYR A 3 1.23 0.52 2.29
CA TYR A 3 2.02 0.91 3.46
C TYR A 3 1.69 0.01 4.66
N GLY A 4 2.69 -0.30 5.48
CA GLY A 4 2.48 -0.96 6.78
C GLY A 4 2.26 0.07 7.88
N ALA A 5 1.27 -0.16 8.76
CA ALA A 5 0.98 0.75 9.86
C ALA A 5 2.09 0.77 10.93
N ASP A 6 2.82 -0.34 11.05
CA ASP A 6 3.86 -0.54 12.07
C ASP A 6 5.26 -0.28 11.48
N ASP A 7 5.34 0.37 10.30
CA ASP A 7 6.61 0.77 9.69
C ASP A 7 7.19 1.98 10.43
N ALA A 8 8.22 1.75 11.26
CA ALA A 8 8.90 2.80 12.00
C ALA A 8 9.63 3.82 11.11
N ASN A 9 9.96 3.46 9.88
CA ASN A 9 10.64 4.36 8.94
C ASN A 9 9.65 5.26 8.19
N ILE A 10 8.39 4.84 8.06
CA ILE A 10 7.34 5.58 7.35
C ILE A 10 6.10 5.70 8.25
N PRO A 11 6.07 6.70 9.15
CA PRO A 11 4.93 6.91 10.02
C PRO A 11 3.63 7.15 9.25
N VAL A 12 2.51 6.62 9.75
CA VAL A 12 1.17 6.74 9.15
C VAL A 12 0.78 8.20 8.85
N GLU A 13 1.18 9.14 9.70
CA GLU A 13 0.90 10.56 9.49
C GLU A 13 1.58 11.13 8.25
N GLN A 14 2.77 10.63 7.87
CA GLN A 14 3.41 11.02 6.61
C GLN A 14 2.67 10.45 5.41
N VAL A 15 2.17 9.22 5.50
CA VAL A 15 1.35 8.60 4.45
C VAL A 15 0.05 9.39 4.23
N LYS A 16 -0.64 9.78 5.32
CA LYS A 16 -1.85 10.62 5.24
C LYS A 16 -1.56 12.02 4.69
N ALA A 17 -0.43 12.61 5.06
CA ALA A 17 -0.01 13.90 4.51
C ALA A 17 0.25 13.81 3.00
N PHE A 18 0.88 12.73 2.55
CA PHE A 18 1.09 12.46 1.13
C PHE A 18 -0.23 12.26 0.38
N GLU A 19 -1.15 11.46 0.94
CA GLU A 19 -2.49 11.27 0.36
C GLU A 19 -3.23 12.60 0.21
N ARG A 20 -3.22 13.45 1.24
CA ARG A 20 -3.82 14.79 1.17
C ARG A 20 -3.21 15.64 0.06
N ALA A 21 -1.88 15.65 -0.06
CA ALA A 21 -1.19 16.39 -1.11
C ALA A 21 -1.56 15.92 -2.54
N LEU A 22 -1.81 14.62 -2.72
CA LEU A 22 -2.30 14.06 -3.99
C LEU A 22 -3.75 14.48 -4.27
N LYS A 23 -4.62 14.44 -3.25
CA LYS A 23 -6.03 14.89 -3.34
C LYS A 23 -6.13 16.36 -3.72
N GLU A 24 -5.36 17.23 -3.08
CA GLU A 24 -5.31 18.68 -3.37
C GLU A 24 -4.93 18.98 -4.82
N ARG A 25 -4.15 18.09 -5.46
CA ARG A 25 -3.67 18.23 -6.84
C ARG A 25 -4.56 17.48 -7.84
N ASN A 26 -5.68 16.92 -7.40
CA ASN A 26 -6.57 16.08 -8.22
C ASN A 26 -5.84 14.92 -8.92
N VAL A 27 -4.77 14.40 -8.31
CA VAL A 27 -4.06 13.23 -8.83
C VAL A 27 -4.90 12.00 -8.51
N VAL A 28 -5.21 11.17 -9.50
CA VAL A 28 -5.87 9.88 -9.26
C VAL A 28 -4.89 8.97 -8.54
N HIS A 29 -5.28 8.45 -7.37
CA HIS A 29 -4.42 7.59 -6.55
C HIS A 29 -5.25 6.61 -5.72
N THR A 30 -4.58 5.55 -5.28
CA THR A 30 -5.09 4.60 -4.29
C THR A 30 -4.01 4.42 -3.22
N ILE A 31 -4.38 4.54 -1.95
CA ILE A 31 -3.47 4.32 -0.81
C ILE A 31 -4.16 3.40 0.19
N SER A 32 -3.45 2.34 0.58
CA SER A 32 -3.89 1.34 1.55
C SER A 32 -2.85 1.19 2.65
N ILE A 33 -3.31 1.22 3.91
CA ILE A 33 -2.48 1.09 5.11
C ILE A 33 -2.88 -0.20 5.83
N TYR A 34 -1.93 -1.12 5.99
CA TYR A 34 -2.14 -2.45 6.53
C TYR A 34 -1.74 -2.50 8.02
N PRO A 35 -2.66 -2.78 8.95
CA PRO A 35 -2.34 -2.90 10.37
C PRO A 35 -1.58 -4.20 10.67
N GLY A 36 -0.73 -4.20 11.70
CA GLY A 36 -0.02 -5.41 12.16
C GLY A 36 1.18 -5.80 11.30
N VAL A 37 1.59 -4.95 10.35
CA VAL A 37 2.75 -5.18 9.48
C VAL A 37 3.61 -3.93 9.37
N GLY A 38 4.92 -4.13 9.36
CA GLY A 38 5.92 -3.08 9.22
C GLY A 38 6.57 -3.06 7.83
N HIS A 39 7.82 -2.61 7.79
CA HIS A 39 8.58 -2.47 6.56
C HIS A 39 8.75 -3.78 5.79
N ALA A 40 8.69 -3.72 4.46
CA ALA A 40 8.93 -4.85 3.56
C ALA A 40 8.09 -6.12 3.87
N PHE A 41 6.81 -5.95 4.20
CA PHE A 41 5.93 -7.09 4.54
C PHE A 41 5.49 -7.93 3.31
N VAL A 42 5.52 -7.34 2.11
CA VAL A 42 5.30 -8.06 0.83
C VAL A 42 6.65 -8.45 0.24
N LYS A 43 6.92 -9.75 0.15
CA LYS A 43 8.16 -10.33 -0.37
C LYS A 43 7.85 -11.55 -1.25
N SER A 44 8.84 -12.01 -2.01
CA SER A 44 8.74 -13.20 -2.86
C SER A 44 8.32 -14.47 -2.11
N ASP A 45 8.56 -14.54 -0.81
CA ASP A 45 8.20 -15.67 0.03
C ASP A 45 6.93 -15.47 0.87
N THR A 46 6.32 -14.27 0.87
CA THR A 46 5.12 -13.95 1.68
C THR A 46 3.90 -13.56 0.85
N TYR A 47 4.07 -13.11 -0.39
CA TYR A 47 3.00 -12.53 -1.21
C TYR A 47 1.81 -13.46 -1.51
N ASN A 48 1.95 -14.77 -1.29
CA ASN A 48 0.93 -15.78 -1.60
C ASN A 48 0.66 -16.74 -0.42
N LYS A 49 0.97 -16.31 0.80
CA LYS A 49 0.81 -17.11 2.03
C LYS A 49 -0.35 -16.63 2.92
N GLY A 50 -1.26 -15.82 2.39
CA GLY A 50 -2.36 -15.21 3.11
C GLY A 50 -2.00 -13.90 3.83
N GLY A 51 -2.96 -13.42 4.62
CA GLY A 51 -2.78 -12.25 5.47
C GLY A 51 -2.65 -10.92 4.71
N ALA A 52 -1.97 -9.95 5.33
CA ALA A 52 -1.78 -8.62 4.75
C ALA A 52 -0.94 -8.65 3.46
N ALA A 53 0.10 -9.49 3.41
CA ALA A 53 1.01 -9.56 2.27
C ALA A 53 0.30 -9.97 0.98
N GLU A 54 -0.54 -11.01 1.03
CA GLU A 54 -1.29 -11.46 -0.14
C GLU A 54 -2.40 -10.47 -0.54
N LYS A 55 -3.10 -9.88 0.43
CA LYS A 55 -4.10 -8.84 0.14
C LYS A 55 -3.46 -7.66 -0.59
N ALA A 56 -2.32 -7.18 -0.09
CA ALA A 56 -1.54 -6.11 -0.69
C ALA A 56 -1.06 -6.47 -2.10
N TRP A 57 -0.56 -7.69 -2.30
CA TRP A 57 -0.13 -8.16 -3.62
C TRP A 57 -1.29 -8.17 -4.62
N ASN A 58 -2.43 -8.73 -4.23
CA ASN A 58 -3.62 -8.80 -5.08
C ASN A 58 -4.16 -7.40 -5.41
N GLU A 59 -4.13 -6.46 -4.47
CA GLU A 59 -4.49 -5.06 -4.71
C GLU A 59 -3.58 -4.42 -5.77
N ALA A 60 -2.26 -4.65 -5.70
CA ALA A 60 -1.32 -4.14 -6.70
C ALA A 60 -1.60 -4.72 -8.09
N VAL A 61 -1.83 -6.03 -8.19
CA VAL A 61 -2.15 -6.69 -9.48
C VAL A 61 -3.46 -6.15 -10.05
N ALA A 62 -4.50 -6.00 -9.22
CA ALA A 62 -5.80 -5.47 -9.64
C ALA A 62 -5.70 -4.02 -10.13
N PHE A 63 -4.89 -3.19 -9.47
CA PHE A 63 -4.59 -1.83 -9.93
C PHE A 63 -3.96 -1.84 -11.32
N LEU A 64 -2.97 -2.70 -11.57
CA LEU A 64 -2.32 -2.82 -12.87
C LEU A 64 -3.30 -3.29 -13.96
N ASP A 65 -4.12 -4.32 -13.69
CA ASP A 65 -5.13 -4.78 -14.66
C ASP A 65 -6.16 -3.70 -15.01
N THR A 66 -6.48 -2.83 -14.04
CA THR A 66 -7.44 -1.72 -14.24
C THR A 66 -6.86 -0.60 -15.11
N HIS A 67 -5.54 -0.38 -15.07
CA HIS A 67 -4.93 0.84 -15.62
C HIS A 67 -3.93 0.63 -16.77
N LEU A 68 -3.53 -0.61 -17.10
CA LEU A 68 -2.53 -0.92 -18.12
C LEU A 68 -3.07 -1.66 -19.36
N LYS A 69 -4.36 -1.56 -19.67
CA LYS A 69 -4.94 -2.11 -20.91
C LYS A 69 -4.75 -1.18 -22.09
#